data_AF-A0A0Q5TCS4-F1
#
_entry.id   AF-A0A0Q5TCS4-F1
#
_cell.length_a   1.000
_cell.length_b   1.000
_cell.length_c   1.000
_cell.angle_alpha   90.00
_cell.angle_beta   90.00
_cell.angle_gamma   90.00
#
_symmetry.space_group_name_H-M   'P 1'
#
loop_
_entity.id
_entity.type
_entity.pdbx_description
1 polymer ?
#
loop_
_entity_poly.entity_id
_entity_poly.type
_entity_poly.pdbx_seq_one_letter_code
_entity_poly.pdbx_strand_id
1 'polypeptide(L)'
;MKSYVLIVCVLLAAILYVPKANAQKSKKGDSFPTYEQIRGDRREIFDHVAPVQVVDQNVAGETGKLHVPVTLRRFDAFGYPPDSTIYYLNGRKIKSQKAAEAELREKAGNVERVSIGEVDKKGMRVIEIDYELKKQ
;
A
#
# COMPACT_ATOMS: atom_id res chain seq x y z
N MET A 1 28.06 -22.96 -78.69
CA MET A 1 26.81 -22.27 -78.29
C MET A 1 25.96 -23.09 -77.31
N LYS A 2 25.82 -24.42 -77.48
CA LYS A 2 25.00 -25.28 -76.59
C LYS A 2 25.48 -25.32 -75.12
N SER A 3 26.78 -25.24 -74.88
CA SER A 3 27.35 -25.28 -73.51
C SER A 3 27.02 -24.04 -72.67
N TYR A 4 26.89 -22.86 -73.29
CA TYR A 4 26.54 -21.63 -72.58
C TYR A 4 25.07 -21.61 -72.13
N VAL A 5 24.18 -22.23 -72.91
CA VAL A 5 22.75 -22.34 -72.55
C VAL A 5 22.58 -23.21 -71.30
N LEU A 6 23.33 -24.32 -71.21
CA LEU A 6 23.34 -25.19 -70.03
C LEU A 6 23.86 -24.46 -68.78
N ILE A 7 24.93 -23.67 -68.92
CA ILE A 7 25.49 -22.89 -67.80
C ILE A 7 24.49 -21.84 -67.30
N VAL A 8 23.80 -21.14 -68.22
CA VAL A 8 22.77 -20.16 -67.85
C VAL A 8 21.59 -20.83 -67.16
N CYS A 9 21.15 -22.01 -67.61
CA CYS A 9 20.06 -22.75 -66.96
C CYS A 9 20.43 -23.23 -65.55
N VAL A 10 21.67 -23.67 -65.33
CA VAL A 10 22.13 -24.11 -63.99
C VAL A 10 22.26 -22.91 -63.04
N LEU A 11 22.75 -21.77 -63.52
CA LEU A 11 22.79 -20.53 -62.75
C LEU A 11 21.39 -20.02 -62.39
N LEU A 12 20.43 -20.10 -63.32
CA LEU A 12 19.04 -19.73 -63.06
C LEU A 12 18.39 -20.64 -62.01
N ALA A 13 18.66 -21.94 -62.07
CA ALA A 13 18.18 -22.90 -61.08
C ALA A 13 18.77 -22.62 -59.69
N ALA A 14 20.06 -22.28 -59.59
CA ALA A 14 20.70 -21.96 -58.31
C ALA A 14 20.08 -20.72 -57.63
N ILE A 15 19.65 -19.72 -58.40
CA ILE A 15 18.98 -18.51 -57.88
C ILE A 15 17.56 -18.84 -57.38
N LEU A 16 16.86 -19.76 -58.05
CA LEU A 16 15.51 -20.19 -57.66
C LEU A 16 15.49 -21.09 -56.41
N TYR A 17 16.62 -21.74 -56.08
CA TYR A 17 16.78 -22.60 -54.90
C TYR A 17 17.50 -21.91 -53.73
N VAL A 18 17.70 -20.59 -53.76
CA VAL A 18 18.14 -19.86 -52.58
C VAL A 18 17.06 -20.03 -51.51
N PRO A 19 17.37 -20.66 -50.35
CA PRO A 19 16.39 -20.82 -49.30
C PRO A 19 15.93 -19.41 -48.91
N LYS A 20 14.61 -19.19 -48.90
CA LYS A 20 14.01 -17.95 -48.40
C LYS A 20 14.64 -17.70 -47.03
N ALA A 21 15.49 -16.68 -46.93
CA ALA A 21 16.04 -16.26 -45.66
C ALA A 21 14.83 -15.94 -44.78
N ASN A 22 14.56 -16.83 -43.82
CA ASN A 22 13.52 -16.63 -42.85
C ASN A 22 13.94 -15.39 -42.06
N ALA A 23 13.33 -14.26 -42.37
CA ALA A 23 13.32 -13.11 -41.50
C ALA A 23 12.61 -13.59 -40.23
N GLN A 24 13.38 -14.17 -39.31
CA GLN A 24 12.92 -14.55 -37.99
C GLN A 24 12.64 -13.23 -37.29
N LYS A 25 11.40 -12.74 -37.45
CA LYS A 25 10.85 -11.62 -36.72
C LYS A 25 11.00 -12.04 -35.26
N SER A 26 12.03 -11.53 -34.58
CA SER A 26 12.12 -11.71 -33.14
C SER A 26 10.81 -11.18 -32.60
N LYS A 27 9.99 -12.07 -32.05
CA LYS A 27 8.84 -11.65 -31.28
C LYS A 27 9.47 -10.98 -30.06
N LYS A 28 9.71 -9.66 -30.15
CA LYS A 28 9.69 -8.82 -28.96
C LYS A 28 8.29 -9.01 -28.42
N GLY A 29 8.14 -10.00 -27.53
CA GLY A 29 6.94 -10.12 -26.76
C GLY A 29 6.78 -8.79 -26.05
N ASP A 30 5.68 -8.11 -26.33
CA ASP A 30 5.14 -7.04 -25.49
C ASP A 30 4.69 -7.67 -24.15
N SER A 31 5.61 -8.39 -23.51
CA SER A 31 5.43 -8.87 -22.16
C SER A 31 5.69 -7.66 -21.29
N PHE A 32 4.66 -7.25 -20.58
CA PHE A 32 4.82 -6.35 -19.46
C PHE A 32 5.98 -6.87 -18.60
N PRO A 33 6.94 -6.01 -18.22
CA PRO A 33 8.08 -6.44 -17.45
C PRO A 33 7.62 -7.10 -16.15
N THR A 34 8.34 -8.11 -15.70
CA THR A 34 8.00 -8.79 -14.44
C THR A 34 8.25 -7.85 -13.26
N TYR A 35 7.57 -8.09 -12.13
CA TYR A 35 7.79 -7.31 -10.91
C TYR A 35 9.28 -7.23 -10.52
N GLU A 36 10.02 -8.33 -10.71
CA GLU A 36 11.46 -8.42 -10.46
C GLU A 36 12.31 -7.48 -11.35
N GLN A 37 11.81 -7.10 -12.53
CA GLN A 37 12.47 -6.20 -13.48
C GLN A 37 12.13 -4.72 -13.25
N ILE A 38 10.99 -4.43 -12.59
CA ILE A 38 10.52 -3.06 -12.34
C ILE A 38 10.85 -2.61 -10.93
N ARG A 39 10.90 -3.53 -9.97
CA ARG A 39 11.31 -3.16 -8.61
C ARG A 39 12.72 -2.59 -8.69
N GLY A 40 12.92 -1.40 -8.14
CA GLY A 40 14.24 -0.78 -7.99
C GLY A 40 15.22 -1.69 -7.25
N ASP A 41 16.47 -1.28 -7.15
CA ASP A 41 17.47 -2.06 -6.40
C ASP A 41 16.90 -2.41 -5.01
N ARG A 42 17.04 -3.67 -4.58
CA ARG A 42 16.46 -4.16 -3.30
C ARG A 42 16.86 -3.30 -2.09
N ARG A 43 17.89 -2.49 -2.28
CA ARG A 43 18.54 -1.63 -1.30
C ARG A 43 18.03 -0.18 -1.29
N GLU A 44 17.17 0.22 -2.23
CA GLU A 44 16.84 1.64 -2.43
C GLU A 44 15.57 2.11 -1.70
N ILE A 45 14.79 1.19 -1.12
CA ILE A 45 13.68 1.58 -0.22
C ILE A 45 14.24 1.80 1.18
N PHE A 46 14.97 2.90 1.36
CA PHE A 46 15.12 3.48 2.68
C PHE A 46 13.83 4.24 2.98
N ASP A 47 12.90 3.56 3.64
CA ASP A 47 11.73 4.20 4.21
C ASP A 47 12.24 5.15 5.30
N HIS A 48 12.45 6.43 4.95
CA HIS A 48 12.82 7.47 5.90
C HIS A 48 11.60 7.80 6.77
N VAL A 49 11.19 6.83 7.58
CA VAL A 49 10.32 7.08 8.71
C VAL A 49 11.19 7.80 9.72
N ALA A 50 10.93 9.09 9.93
CA ALA A 50 11.61 9.85 10.98
C ALA A 50 11.60 9.00 12.26
N PRO A 51 12.73 8.83 12.96
CA PRO A 51 12.78 8.00 14.15
C PRO A 51 11.80 8.60 15.15
N VAL A 52 10.66 7.95 15.31
CA VAL A 52 9.78 8.20 16.43
C VAL A 52 10.62 7.82 17.63
N GLN A 53 11.04 8.81 18.40
CA GLN A 53 11.53 8.57 19.75
C GLN A 53 10.36 7.95 20.51
N VAL A 54 10.26 6.63 20.46
CA VAL A 54 9.33 5.85 21.26
C VAL A 54 9.85 5.98 22.69
N VAL A 55 9.41 7.02 23.37
CA VAL A 55 9.51 7.11 24.82
C VAL A 55 8.64 5.96 25.33
N ASP A 56 9.31 5.00 25.96
CA ASP A 56 8.80 3.81 26.64
C ASP A 56 8.23 2.70 25.76
N GLN A 57 9.07 1.68 25.53
CA GLN A 57 8.73 0.37 24.96
C GLN A 57 7.75 -0.48 25.83
N ASN A 58 7.21 0.06 26.93
CA ASN A 58 6.34 -0.67 27.85
C ASN A 58 4.83 -0.44 27.61
N VAL A 59 4.44 0.24 26.52
CA VAL A 59 3.04 0.63 26.24
C VAL A 59 2.32 -0.37 25.32
N ALA A 60 3.06 -1.26 24.67
CA ALA A 60 2.49 -2.36 23.89
C ALA A 60 2.27 -3.57 24.81
N GLY A 61 1.09 -3.66 25.42
CA GLY A 61 0.65 -4.91 26.05
C GLY A 61 0.61 -6.04 25.03
N GLU A 62 0.81 -7.28 25.48
CA GLU A 62 0.95 -8.54 24.70
C GLU A 62 -0.20 -8.85 23.69
N THR A 63 -1.16 -7.96 23.51
CA THR A 63 -2.36 -8.11 22.68
C THR A 63 -2.44 -7.16 21.47
N GLY A 64 -1.37 -6.44 21.13
CA GLY A 64 -1.33 -5.55 19.94
C GLY A 64 -2.20 -4.28 20.07
N LYS A 65 -2.83 -4.07 21.23
CA LYS A 65 -3.57 -2.85 21.53
C LYS A 65 -2.61 -1.83 22.15
N LEU A 66 -2.38 -0.73 21.44
CA LEU A 66 -1.59 0.38 21.94
C LEU A 66 -2.43 1.17 22.96
N HIS A 67 -2.21 0.90 24.25
CA HIS A 67 -2.86 1.62 25.34
C HIS A 67 -2.03 2.86 25.70
N VAL A 68 -2.15 3.93 24.93
CA VAL A 68 -1.35 5.14 25.14
C VAL A 68 -1.93 5.97 26.31
N PRO A 69 -1.18 6.19 27.41
CA PRO A 69 -1.58 7.19 28.39
C PRO A 69 -1.56 8.59 27.73
N VAL A 70 -2.63 9.37 27.95
CA VAL A 70 -2.94 10.66 27.30
C VAL A 70 -1.86 11.76 27.51
N THR A 71 -0.78 11.46 28.24
CA THR A 71 0.38 12.34 28.41
C THR A 71 1.22 12.53 27.14
N LEU A 72 1.06 11.70 26.10
CA LEU A 72 1.66 11.93 24.79
C LEU A 72 0.87 12.99 24.01
N ARG A 73 1.32 14.25 24.11
CA ARG A 73 0.79 15.48 23.47
C ARG A 73 0.61 15.47 21.93
N ARG A 74 0.74 14.32 21.25
CA ARG A 74 0.65 14.19 19.79
C ARG A 74 -0.14 12.95 19.36
N PHE A 75 -1.26 12.69 20.02
CA PHE A 75 -2.17 11.63 19.61
C PHE A 75 -3.35 12.22 18.83
N ASP A 76 -3.36 12.03 17.52
CA ASP A 76 -4.48 12.45 16.68
C ASP A 76 -5.45 11.26 16.48
N ALA A 77 -6.46 11.19 17.34
CA ALA A 77 -7.51 10.19 17.25
C ALA A 77 -8.40 10.36 16.00
N PHE A 78 -8.31 11.51 15.31
CA PHE A 78 -9.14 11.87 14.16
C PHE A 78 -8.33 12.00 12.86
N GLY A 79 -7.03 11.71 12.88
CA GLY A 79 -6.15 11.80 11.71
C GLY A 79 -6.33 10.67 10.69
N TYR A 80 -7.18 9.68 11.00
CA TYR A 80 -7.40 8.50 10.14
C TYR A 80 -8.54 8.72 9.14
N PRO A 81 -8.49 8.07 7.97
CA PRO A 81 -9.54 8.24 6.96
C PRO A 81 -10.91 7.78 7.52
N PRO A 82 -11.97 8.60 7.37
CA PRO A 82 -13.28 8.34 7.98
C PRO A 82 -13.93 7.06 7.46
N ASP A 83 -13.70 6.72 6.19
CA ASP A 83 -14.24 5.52 5.54
C ASP A 83 -13.61 4.22 6.06
N SER A 84 -12.44 4.33 6.70
CA SER A 84 -11.68 3.22 7.26
C SER A 84 -11.66 3.19 8.79
N THR A 85 -12.50 4.00 9.45
CA THR A 85 -12.43 4.17 10.91
C THR A 85 -13.79 4.03 11.58
N ILE A 86 -13.83 3.29 12.68
CA ILE A 86 -14.99 3.11 13.53
C ILE A 86 -14.70 3.74 14.88
N TYR A 87 -15.56 4.67 15.30
CA TYR A 87 -15.42 5.38 16.56
C TYR A 87 -16.37 4.81 17.61
N TYR A 88 -15.85 4.60 18.82
CA TYR A 88 -16.62 4.32 20.03
C TYR A 88 -16.34 5.42 21.06
N LEU A 89 -17.40 6.00 21.61
CA LEU A 89 -17.36 7.00 22.67
C LEU A 89 -18.02 6.41 23.93
N ASN A 90 -17.28 6.27 25.03
CA ASN A 90 -17.76 5.62 26.25
C ASN A 90 -18.44 4.27 25.96
N GLY A 91 -17.80 3.45 25.11
CA GLY A 91 -18.31 2.15 24.64
C GLY A 91 -19.44 2.20 23.60
N ARG A 92 -19.93 3.38 23.20
CA ARG A 92 -21.02 3.51 22.21
C ARG A 92 -20.48 3.81 20.82
N LYS A 93 -20.89 3.01 19.83
CA LYS A 93 -20.54 3.24 18.42
C LYS A 93 -21.14 4.55 17.90
N ILE A 94 -20.29 5.40 17.33
CA ILE A 94 -20.70 6.64 16.68
C ILE A 94 -20.71 6.45 15.15
N LYS A 95 -21.67 7.12 14.49
CA LYS A 95 -21.93 6.94 13.05
C LYS A 95 -20.83 7.52 12.16
N SER A 96 -20.18 8.60 12.59
CA SER A 96 -19.19 9.30 11.77
C SER A 96 -18.14 9.98 12.65
N GLN A 97 -16.97 10.23 12.06
CA GLN A 97 -15.90 10.99 12.67
C GLN A 97 -16.39 12.36 13.16
N LYS A 98 -17.10 13.12 12.31
CA LYS A 98 -17.61 14.45 12.65
C LYS A 98 -18.55 14.42 13.85
N ALA A 99 -19.41 13.40 13.95
CA ALA A 99 -20.31 13.24 15.09
C ALA A 99 -19.53 12.89 16.37
N ALA A 100 -18.49 12.08 16.27
CA ALA A 100 -17.65 11.74 17.41
C ALA A 100 -16.88 12.97 17.92
N GLU A 101 -16.31 13.75 17.02
CA GLU A 101 -15.59 15.00 17.36
C GLU A 101 -16.52 16.03 17.99
N ALA A 102 -17.72 16.24 17.43
CA ALA A 102 -18.71 17.15 18.00
C ALA A 102 -19.16 16.70 19.40
N GLU A 103 -19.45 15.41 19.59
CA GLU A 103 -19.88 14.89 20.89
C GLU A 103 -18.77 15.02 21.95
N LEU A 104 -17.52 14.73 21.59
CA LEU A 104 -16.38 14.95 22.48
C LEU A 104 -16.22 16.43 22.83
N ARG A 105 -16.32 17.34 21.86
CA ARG A 105 -16.16 18.79 22.10
C ARG A 105 -17.26 19.35 23.00
N GLU A 106 -18.48 18.85 22.89
CA GLU A 106 -19.62 19.31 23.67
C GLU A 106 -19.68 18.69 25.07
N LYS A 107 -19.46 17.37 25.16
CA LYS A 107 -19.74 16.61 26.38
C LYS A 107 -18.52 16.27 27.20
N ALA A 108 -17.33 16.18 26.60
CA ALA A 108 -16.14 15.78 27.33
C ALA A 108 -15.59 16.93 28.17
N GLY A 109 -15.47 16.70 29.48
CA GLY A 109 -14.70 17.53 30.39
C GLY A 109 -13.23 17.12 30.36
N ASN A 110 -12.96 15.83 30.52
CA ASN A 110 -11.61 15.26 30.49
C ASN A 110 -11.62 13.92 29.74
N VAL A 111 -10.63 13.70 28.86
CA VAL A 111 -10.47 12.42 28.17
C VAL A 111 -9.65 11.49 29.05
N GLU A 112 -10.25 10.40 29.50
CA GLU A 112 -9.61 9.43 30.41
C GLU A 112 -8.69 8.49 29.63
N ARG A 113 -9.19 7.97 28.51
CA ARG A 113 -8.52 6.92 27.74
C ARG A 113 -8.78 7.08 26.27
N VAL A 114 -7.75 6.85 25.48
CA VAL A 114 -7.88 6.63 24.05
C VAL A 114 -7.20 5.33 23.68
N SER A 115 -7.92 4.45 23.02
CA SER A 115 -7.45 3.17 22.50
C SER A 115 -7.58 3.18 21.00
N ILE A 116 -6.48 2.92 20.29
CA ILE A 116 -6.49 2.67 18.86
C ILE A 116 -6.15 1.22 18.64
N GLY A 117 -7.12 0.47 18.14
CA GLY A 117 -6.95 -0.91 17.73
C GLY A 117 -6.21 -1.03 16.41
N GLU A 118 -5.70 -2.23 16.17
CA GLU A 118 -5.18 -2.62 14.86
C GLU A 118 -6.28 -2.59 13.79
N VAL A 119 -5.86 -2.55 12.53
CA VAL A 119 -6.76 -2.61 11.39
C VAL A 119 -7.29 -4.04 11.25
N ASP A 120 -8.60 -4.20 11.18
CA ASP A 120 -9.24 -5.50 11.04
C ASP A 120 -9.05 -6.10 9.63
N LYS A 121 -9.50 -7.34 9.44
CA LYS A 121 -9.44 -8.04 8.13
C LYS A 121 -10.23 -7.34 7.01
N LYS A 122 -11.08 -6.36 7.36
CA LYS A 122 -11.88 -5.56 6.42
C LYS A 122 -11.24 -4.20 6.13
N GLY A 123 -10.08 -3.88 6.71
CA GLY A 123 -9.42 -2.59 6.55
C GLY A 123 -9.93 -1.51 7.50
N MET A 124 -10.70 -1.87 8.54
CA MET A 124 -11.28 -0.92 9.50
C MET A 124 -10.42 -0.80 10.75
N ARG A 125 -10.15 0.43 11.17
CA ARG A 125 -9.50 0.77 12.44
C ARG A 125 -10.56 1.09 13.48
N VAL A 126 -10.41 0.56 14.70
CA VAL A 126 -11.30 0.86 15.82
C VAL A 126 -10.63 1.87 16.73
N ILE A 127 -11.32 2.98 17.01
CA ILE A 127 -10.87 4.03 17.92
C ILE A 127 -11.90 4.15 19.03
N GLU A 128 -11.46 3.87 20.26
CA GLU A 128 -12.30 3.96 21.46
C GLU A 128 -11.79 5.12 22.32
N ILE A 129 -12.69 6.03 22.67
CA ILE A 129 -12.38 7.20 23.48
C ILE A 129 -13.33 7.20 24.67
N ASP A 130 -12.76 7.10 25.87
CA ASP A 130 -13.48 7.23 27.12
C ASP A 130 -13.19 8.58 27.75
N TYR A 131 -14.25 9.24 28.23
CA TYR A 131 -14.17 10.59 28.77
C TYR A 131 -15.18 10.84 29.89
N GLU A 132 -14.76 11.68 30.82
CA GLU A 132 -15.63 12.25 31.86
C GLU A 132 -16.54 13.32 31.27
N LEU A 133 -17.80 13.35 31.69
CA LEU A 133 -18.72 14.40 31.31
C LEU A 133 -18.29 15.74 31.93
N LYS A 134 -18.40 16.81 31.13
CA LYS A 134 -18.17 18.16 31.61
C LYS A 134 -19.15 18.48 32.75
N LYS A 135 -18.62 18.82 33.93
CA LYS A 135 -19.43 19.31 35.05
C LYS A 135 -20.11 20.60 34.59
N GLN A 136 -21.45 20.63 34.63
CA GLN A 136 -22.26 21.80 34.35
C GLN A 136 -22.15 22.82 35.48
#